data_AF-A0A1D7TNM2-F1
#
_entry.id   AF-A0A1D7TNM2-F1
#
_cell.length_a   1.000
_cell.length_b   1.000
_cell.length_c   1.000
_cell.angle_alpha   90.00
_cell.angle_beta   90.00
_cell.angle_gamma   90.00
#
_symmetry.space_group_name_H-M   'P 1'
#
loop_
_entity.id
_entity.type
_entity.pdbx_description
1 polymer ?
#
loop_
_entity_poly.entity_id
_entity_poly.type
_entity_poly.pdbx_seq_one_letter_code
_entity_poly.pdbx_strand_id
1 'polypeptide(L)'
;MNYLSLFLASFASATLLPGGSEALFVYLLSEQLNPFVLLLIATLGNTLGSFVNYVLGKHASTFALSKGYMSEKHLQKASTLFEKYGAISLLFSWLPIIGDPLTFVAGIVRYAWWKFLLIVSFAKLARYSFVYLGFLAVTQ
;
A
#
# COMPACT_ATOMS: atom_id res chain seq x y z
N MET A 1 -11.78 11.58 -17.37
CA MET A 1 -10.45 11.92 -16.80
C MET A 1 -10.37 11.64 -15.30
N ASN A 2 -11.46 11.82 -14.55
CA ASN A 2 -11.53 11.71 -13.08
C ASN A 2 -11.03 10.37 -12.51
N TYR A 3 -11.39 9.23 -13.11
CA TYR A 3 -10.93 7.91 -12.64
C TYR A 3 -9.43 7.69 -12.87
N LEU A 4 -8.89 8.15 -14.01
CA LEU A 4 -7.46 8.03 -14.28
C LEU A 4 -6.64 8.90 -13.32
N SER A 5 -7.10 10.13 -13.05
CA SER A 5 -6.46 11.00 -12.06
C SER A 5 -6.48 10.38 -10.67
N LEU A 6 -7.60 9.78 -10.26
CA LEU A 6 -7.69 9.06 -8.99
C LEU A 6 -6.72 7.87 -8.94
N PHE A 7 -6.68 7.06 -10.01
CA PHE A 7 -5.74 5.94 -10.11
C PHE A 7 -4.29 6.41 -9.95
N LEU A 8 -3.88 7.43 -10.72
CA LEU A 8 -2.52 7.96 -10.70
C LEU A 8 -2.17 8.59 -9.35
N ALA A 9 -3.11 9.32 -8.74
CA ALA A 9 -2.93 9.89 -7.41
C ALA A 9 -2.80 8.81 -6.34
N SER A 10 -3.66 7.79 -6.34
CA SER A 10 -3.59 6.64 -5.44
C SER A 10 -2.32 5.82 -5.62
N PHE A 11 -1.87 5.64 -6.86
CA PHE A 11 -0.61 4.98 -7.20
C PHE A 11 0.59 5.76 -6.67
N ALA A 12 0.69 7.06 -7.01
CA ALA A 12 1.79 7.92 -6.58
C ALA A 12 1.80 8.10 -5.06
N SER A 13 0.62 8.12 -4.44
CA SER A 13 0.50 8.27 -3.00
C SER A 13 1.05 7.09 -2.22
N ALA A 14 1.04 5.89 -2.82
CA ALA A 14 1.62 4.70 -2.24
C ALA A 14 3.14 4.59 -2.46
N THR A 15 3.76 5.43 -3.30
CA THR A 15 5.19 5.32 -3.63
C THR A 15 6.05 6.48 -3.13
N LEU A 16 5.54 7.72 -3.22
CA LEU A 16 6.38 8.93 -3.09
C LEU A 16 5.68 10.14 -2.46
N LEU A 17 4.34 10.19 -2.42
CA LEU A 17 3.59 11.39 -2.00
C LEU A 17 2.62 11.10 -0.84
N PRO A 18 2.89 11.56 0.38
CA PRO A 18 1.97 11.33 1.49
C PRO A 18 0.62 12.04 1.26
N GLY A 19 -0.48 11.29 1.46
CA GLY A 19 -1.81 11.84 1.81
C GLY A 19 -2.65 12.54 0.73
N GLY A 20 -2.25 12.51 -0.55
CA GLY A 20 -2.97 13.23 -1.60
C GLY A 20 -4.21 12.51 -2.15
N SER A 21 -4.24 11.18 -2.11
CA SER A 21 -5.26 10.40 -2.83
C SER A 21 -6.62 10.37 -2.12
N GLU A 22 -6.65 10.51 -0.80
CA GLU A 22 -7.88 10.48 0.00
C GLU A 22 -8.68 11.76 -0.20
N ALA A 23 -8.00 12.91 -0.26
CA ALA A 23 -8.62 14.19 -0.53
C ALA A 23 -9.28 14.20 -1.92
N LEU A 24 -8.56 13.70 -2.94
CA LEU A 24 -9.12 13.56 -4.28
C LEU A 24 -10.29 12.57 -4.32
N PHE A 25 -10.20 11.47 -3.59
CA PHE A 25 -11.30 10.51 -3.47
C PHE A 25 -12.56 11.14 -2.87
N VAL A 26 -12.43 11.89 -1.76
CA VAL A 26 -13.54 12.62 -1.13
C VAL A 26 -14.12 13.68 -2.06
N TYR A 27 -13.28 14.43 -2.75
CA TYR A 27 -13.73 15.41 -3.74
C TYR A 27 -14.59 14.75 -4.83
N LEU A 28 -14.14 13.62 -5.39
CA LEU A 28 -14.90 12.91 -6.42
C LEU A 28 -16.20 12.28 -5.90
N LEU A 29 -16.27 11.92 -4.61
CA LEU A 29 -17.53 11.53 -3.97
C LEU A 29 -18.51 12.71 -3.89
N SER A 30 -18.01 13.92 -3.60
CA SER A 30 -18.83 15.14 -3.53
C SER A 30 -19.36 15.60 -4.90
N GLU A 31 -18.77 15.11 -5.99
CA GLU A 31 -19.24 15.30 -7.38
C GLU A 31 -20.23 14.18 -7.81
N GLN A 32 -20.78 13.43 -6.84
CA GLN A 32 -21.78 12.37 -7.04
C GLN A 32 -21.37 11.23 -7.99
N LEU A 33 -20.06 10.98 -8.16
CA LEU A 33 -19.60 9.81 -8.91
C LEU A 33 -19.91 8.50 -8.15
N ASN A 34 -20.00 7.39 -8.90
CA ASN A 34 -20.29 6.08 -8.33
C ASN A 34 -19.21 5.66 -7.30
N PRO A 35 -19.57 5.49 -6.02
CA PRO A 35 -18.60 5.22 -4.95
C PRO A 35 -17.90 3.87 -5.09
N PHE A 36 -18.58 2.84 -5.62
CA PHE A 36 -17.99 1.52 -5.81
C PHE A 36 -16.89 1.54 -6.88
N VAL A 37 -17.10 2.30 -7.96
CA VAL A 37 -16.10 2.49 -9.01
C VAL A 37 -14.89 3.25 -8.46
N LEU A 38 -15.12 4.31 -7.69
CA LEU A 38 -14.03 5.07 -7.06
C LEU A 38 -13.23 4.17 -6.10
N LEU A 39 -13.91 3.36 -5.27
CA LEU A 39 -13.26 2.43 -4.33
C LEU A 39 -12.36 1.43 -5.07
N LEU A 40 -12.87 0.84 -6.15
CA LEU A 40 -12.12 -0.11 -6.97
C LEU A 40 -10.86 0.56 -7.56
N ILE A 41 -11.03 1.71 -8.20
CA ILE A 41 -9.96 2.43 -8.87
C ILE A 41 -8.87 2.89 -7.89
N ALA A 42 -9.27 3.48 -6.77
CA ALA A 42 -8.35 3.94 -5.73
C ALA A 42 -7.59 2.77 -5.08
N THR A 43 -8.28 1.68 -4.79
CA THR A 43 -7.68 0.46 -4.22
C THR A 43 -6.68 -0.18 -5.18
N LEU A 44 -7.02 -0.27 -6.47
CA LEU A 44 -6.13 -0.80 -7.50
C LEU A 44 -4.87 0.06 -7.65
N GLY A 45 -5.02 1.39 -7.78
CA GLY A 45 -3.89 2.31 -7.88
C GLY A 45 -2.96 2.18 -6.67
N ASN A 46 -3.51 2.23 -5.46
CA ASN A 46 -2.73 2.18 -4.22
C ASN A 46 -2.03 0.82 -4.01
N THR A 47 -2.70 -0.28 -4.37
CA THR A 47 -2.12 -1.63 -4.29
C THR A 47 -0.98 -1.81 -5.29
N LEU A 48 -1.14 -1.32 -6.52
CA LEU A 48 -0.08 -1.36 -7.53
C LEU A 48 1.12 -0.48 -7.14
N GLY A 49 0.88 0.71 -6.59
CA GLY A 49 1.97 1.55 -6.06
C GLY A 49 2.69 0.87 -4.88
N SER A 50 1.94 0.25 -3.97
CA SER A 50 2.53 -0.55 -2.88
C SER A 50 3.35 -1.74 -3.40
N PHE A 51 2.94 -2.34 -4.52
CA PHE A 51 3.69 -3.41 -5.17
C PHE A 51 5.01 -2.90 -5.77
N VAL A 52 5.07 -1.66 -6.25
CA VAL A 52 6.34 -1.02 -6.65
C VAL A 52 7.29 -0.95 -5.45
N ASN A 53 6.84 -0.53 -4.27
CA ASN A 53 7.68 -0.53 -3.07
C ASN A 53 8.21 -1.91 -2.70
N TYR A 54 7.35 -2.93 -2.79
CA TYR A 54 7.75 -4.33 -2.59
C TYR A 54 8.86 -4.74 -3.57
N VAL A 55 8.70 -4.42 -4.85
CA VAL A 55 9.72 -4.71 -5.88
C VAL A 55 11.02 -3.96 -5.59
N LEU A 56 10.95 -2.68 -5.21
CA LEU A 56 12.11 -1.89 -4.83
C LEU A 56 12.83 -2.49 -3.62
N GLY A 57 12.10 -2.91 -2.60
CA GLY A 57 12.67 -3.56 -1.41
C GLY A 57 13.40 -4.87 -1.74
N LYS A 58 12.84 -5.68 -2.64
CA LYS A 58 13.46 -6.93 -3.11
C LYS A 58 14.77 -6.69 -3.86
N HIS A 59 14.82 -5.65 -4.69
CA HIS A 59 16.04 -5.28 -5.41
C HIS A 59 17.07 -4.66 -4.46
N ALA A 60 16.64 -3.81 -3.53
CA ALA A 60 17.49 -3.20 -2.53
C ALA A 60 18.17 -4.26 -1.64
N SER A 61 17.43 -5.29 -1.18
CA SER A 61 18.03 -6.37 -0.39
C SER A 61 19.02 -7.20 -1.20
N THR A 62 18.71 -7.50 -2.46
CA THR A 62 19.60 -8.23 -3.37
C THR A 62 20.90 -7.45 -3.63
N PHE A 63 20.79 -6.14 -3.87
CA PHE A 63 21.93 -5.26 -4.04
C PHE A 63 22.77 -5.18 -2.75
N ALA A 64 22.14 -4.96 -1.60
CA ALA A 64 22.83 -4.86 -0.30
C ALA A 64 23.58 -6.15 0.07
N LEU A 65 23.00 -7.33 -0.22
CA LEU A 65 23.68 -8.62 -0.06
C LEU A 65 24.90 -8.71 -0.99
N SER A 66 24.75 -8.38 -2.27
CA SER A 66 25.86 -8.45 -3.25
C SER A 66 27.05 -7.54 -2.91
N LYS A 67 26.79 -6.43 -2.21
CA LYS A 67 27.81 -5.46 -1.78
C LYS A 67 28.35 -5.70 -0.37
N GLY A 68 27.82 -6.70 0.35
CA GLY A 68 28.20 -6.97 1.74
C GLY A 68 27.70 -5.94 2.75
N TYR A 69 26.75 -5.08 2.39
CA TYR A 69 26.12 -4.10 3.30
C TYR A 69 25.10 -4.74 4.24
N MET A 70 24.66 -5.97 3.93
CA MET A 70 23.71 -6.71 4.73
C MET A 70 24.19 -8.17 4.90
N SER A 71 24.05 -8.71 6.10
CA SER A 71 24.33 -10.11 6.39
C SER A 71 23.11 -10.99 6.07
N GLU A 72 23.33 -12.11 5.39
CA GLU A 72 22.29 -13.13 5.14
C GLU A 72 21.64 -13.61 6.45
N LYS A 73 22.42 -13.75 7.52
CA LYS A 73 21.91 -14.17 8.84
C LYS A 73 20.88 -13.18 9.40
N HIS A 74 21.10 -11.88 9.23
CA HIS A 74 20.16 -10.85 9.68
C HIS A 74 18.90 -10.84 8.82
N LEU A 75 19.06 -10.99 7.50
CA LEU A 75 17.93 -11.08 6.58
C LEU A 75 17.05 -12.31 6.89
N GLN A 76 17.67 -13.46 7.15
CA GLN A 76 16.96 -14.69 7.46
C GLN A 76 16.20 -14.57 8.80
N LYS A 77 16.82 -13.97 9.82
CA LYS A 77 16.13 -13.68 11.10
C LYS A 77 14.92 -12.76 10.91
N ALA A 78 15.08 -11.69 10.12
CA ALA A 78 13.99 -10.77 9.81
C ALA A 78 12.87 -11.47 9.01
N SER A 79 13.22 -12.31 8.03
CA SER A 79 12.28 -13.11 7.25
C SER A 79 11.47 -14.07 8.12
N THR A 80 12.10 -14.78 9.08
CA THR A 80 11.38 -15.69 9.98
C THR A 80 10.39 -14.93 10.86
N LEU A 81 10.77 -13.75 11.36
CA LEU A 81 9.86 -12.91 12.15
C LEU A 81 8.70 -12.41 11.29
N PHE A 82 8.98 -11.99 10.05
CA PHE A 82 7.98 -11.50 9.11
C PHE A 82 7.05 -12.61 8.59
N GLU A 83 7.49 -13.86 8.46
CA GLU A 83 6.56 -14.96 8.16
C GLU A 83 5.53 -15.16 9.28
N LYS A 84 5.91 -14.93 10.54
CA LYS A 84 5.00 -15.07 11.69
C LYS A 84 4.05 -13.88 11.87
N TYR A 85 4.55 -12.65 11.72
CA TYR A 85 3.78 -11.43 12.04
C TYR A 85 3.46 -10.55 10.82
N GLY A 86 4.10 -10.80 9.68
CA GLY A 86 4.05 -9.93 8.51
C GLY A 86 2.67 -9.80 7.90
N ALA A 87 1.83 -10.83 7.99
CA ALA A 87 0.44 -10.72 7.57
C ALA A 87 -0.32 -9.65 8.37
N ILE A 88 -0.17 -9.68 9.70
CA ILE A 88 -0.78 -8.70 10.60
C ILE A 88 -0.13 -7.31 10.38
N SER A 89 1.20 -7.25 10.23
CA SER A 89 1.89 -5.98 9.97
C SER A 89 1.43 -5.34 8.66
N LEU A 90 1.24 -6.11 7.59
CA LEU A 90 0.77 -5.61 6.29
C LEU A 90 -0.68 -5.14 6.33
N LEU A 91 -1.52 -5.67 7.23
CA LEU A 91 -2.86 -5.11 7.47
C LEU A 91 -2.81 -3.68 7.99
N PHE A 92 -1.70 -3.23 8.59
CA PHE A 92 -1.50 -1.83 9.01
C PHE A 92 -0.89 -0.95 7.90
N SER A 93 -0.71 -1.47 6.68
CA SER A 93 -0.14 -0.72 5.55
C SER A 93 -1.02 0.43 5.04
N TRP A 94 -2.23 0.60 5.60
CA TRP A 94 -3.09 1.75 5.32
C TRP A 94 -2.84 2.95 6.24
N LEU A 95 -2.09 2.77 7.33
CA LEU A 95 -1.78 3.84 8.26
C LEU A 95 -0.89 4.91 7.57
N PRO A 96 -1.12 6.20 7.86
CA PRO A 96 -0.28 7.26 7.33
C PRO A 96 1.17 7.08 7.80
N ILE A 97 2.13 7.45 6.94
CA ILE A 97 3.59 7.46 7.19
C ILE A 97 4.21 6.05 7.30
N ILE A 98 3.58 5.13 8.01
CA ILE A 98 4.13 3.80 8.33
C ILE A 98 3.87 2.79 7.19
N GLY A 99 2.79 2.99 6.42
CA GLY A 99 2.31 1.99 5.48
C GLY A 99 3.30 1.64 4.36
N ASP A 100 3.88 2.65 3.71
CA ASP A 100 4.78 2.43 2.58
C ASP A 100 6.11 1.78 3.01
N PRO A 101 6.76 2.20 4.12
CA PRO A 101 7.88 1.47 4.70
C PRO A 101 7.59 -0.02 4.97
N LEU A 102 6.40 -0.37 5.45
CA LEU A 102 6.03 -1.78 5.66
C LEU A 102 5.99 -2.56 4.34
N THR A 103 5.46 -1.97 3.28
CA THR A 103 5.42 -2.62 1.96
C THR A 103 6.81 -2.80 1.36
N PHE A 104 7.71 -1.84 1.58
CA PHE A 104 9.12 -1.95 1.20
C PHE A 104 9.85 -3.02 2.00
N VAL A 105 9.66 -3.09 3.32
CA VAL A 105 10.23 -4.13 4.19
C VAL A 105 9.78 -5.53 3.78
N ALA A 106 8.51 -5.70 3.41
CA ALA A 106 8.01 -6.97 2.87
C ALA A 106 8.77 -7.41 1.61
N GLY A 107 9.18 -6.46 0.78
CA GLY A 107 10.09 -6.66 -0.34
C GLY A 107 11.49 -7.09 0.07
N ILE A 108 12.09 -6.38 1.05
CA ILE A 108 13.42 -6.69 1.58
C ILE A 108 13.50 -8.15 2.02
N VAL A 109 12.54 -8.59 2.83
CA VAL A 109 12.48 -9.95 3.38
C VAL A 109 11.95 -10.98 2.37
N ARG A 110 11.68 -10.58 1.12
CA ARG A 110 11.22 -11.46 0.04
C ARG A 110 9.94 -12.24 0.39
N TYR A 111 9.01 -11.58 1.09
CA TYR A 111 7.72 -12.17 1.44
C TYR A 111 6.95 -12.63 0.20
N ALA A 112 6.14 -13.69 0.29
CA ALA A 112 5.44 -14.24 -0.88
C ALA A 112 4.54 -13.18 -1.55
N TRP A 113 4.83 -12.87 -2.82
CA TRP A 113 4.20 -11.76 -3.54
C TRP A 113 2.66 -11.87 -3.61
N TRP A 114 2.13 -13.09 -3.71
CA TRP A 114 0.68 -13.31 -3.77
C TRP A 114 0.01 -13.05 -2.40
N LYS A 115 0.65 -13.47 -1.28
CA LYS A 115 0.18 -13.15 0.07
C LYS A 115 0.18 -11.65 0.29
N PHE A 116 1.27 -11.00 -0.13
CA PHE A 116 1.41 -9.55 -0.09
C PHE A 116 0.24 -8.87 -0.82
N LEU A 117 -0.03 -9.22 -2.08
CA LEU A 117 -1.10 -8.59 -2.85
C LEU A 117 -2.48 -8.80 -2.23
N LEU A 118 -2.79 -9.99 -1.73
CA LEU A 118 -4.06 -10.27 -1.06
C LEU A 118 -4.24 -9.41 0.19
N ILE A 119 -3.21 -9.34 1.05
CA ILE A 119 -3.32 -8.63 2.33
C ILE A 119 -3.31 -7.12 2.11
N VAL A 120 -2.45 -6.61 1.22
CA VAL A 120 -2.35 -5.19 0.93
C VAL A 120 -3.59 -4.69 0.21
N SER A 121 -4.12 -5.43 -0.77
CA SER A 121 -5.38 -5.05 -1.42
C SER A 121 -6.53 -4.93 -0.42
N PHE A 122 -6.63 -5.88 0.51
CA PHE A 122 -7.60 -5.81 1.61
C PHE A 122 -7.36 -4.58 2.50
N ALA A 123 -6.11 -4.31 2.91
CA ALA A 123 -5.78 -3.14 3.72
C ALA A 123 -6.11 -1.82 3.02
N LYS A 124 -5.81 -1.69 1.72
CA LYS A 124 -6.11 -0.47 0.94
C LYS A 124 -7.61 -0.32 0.72
N LEU A 125 -8.34 -1.40 0.48
CA LEU A 125 -9.79 -1.38 0.40
C LEU A 125 -10.40 -0.90 1.72
N ALA A 126 -9.93 -1.43 2.85
CA ALA A 126 -10.37 -1.01 4.18
C ALA A 126 -10.15 0.51 4.40
N ARG A 127 -9.00 1.05 3.96
CA ARG A 127 -8.70 2.48 4.02
C ARG A 127 -9.76 3.34 3.32
N TYR A 128 -9.99 3.09 2.02
CA TYR A 128 -10.91 3.91 1.25
C TYR A 128 -12.37 3.69 1.67
N SER A 129 -12.70 2.49 2.17
CA SER A 129 -14.00 2.21 2.77
C SER A 129 -14.22 3.02 4.04
N PHE A 130 -13.20 3.12 4.91
CA PHE A 130 -13.26 3.96 6.10
C PHE A 130 -13.44 5.44 5.74
N VAL A 131 -12.70 5.94 4.74
CA VAL A 131 -12.86 7.32 4.24
C VAL A 131 -14.28 7.54 3.67
N TYR A 132 -14.81 6.59 2.90
CA TYR A 132 -16.17 6.67 2.37
C TYR A 132 -17.23 6.69 3.46
N LEU A 133 -17.12 5.84 4.49
CA LEU A 133 -18.04 5.85 5.63
C LEU A 133 -17.96 7.16 6.40
N GLY A 134 -16.76 7.71 6.59
CA GLY A 134 -16.57 9.04 7.18
C GLY A 134 -17.21 10.15 6.36
N PHE A 135 -17.11 10.09 5.03
CA PHE A 135 -17.80 11.03 4.14
C PHE A 135 -19.32 10.97 4.33
N LEU A 136 -19.92 9.76 4.30
CA LEU A 136 -21.35 9.59 4.51
C LEU A 136 -21.82 10.15 5.86
N ALA A 137 -21.04 9.93 6.93
CA ALA A 137 -21.38 10.41 8.27
C ALA A 137 -21.36 11.94 8.42
N VAL A 138 -20.68 12.67 7.53
CA VAL A 138 -20.60 14.14 7.55
C VAL A 138 -21.62 14.77 6.60
N THR A 139 -22.03 14.08 5.54
CA THR A 139 -22.92 14.61 4.49
C THR A 139 -24.39 14.22 4.63
N GLN A 140 -24.72 13.29 5.52
CA GLN A 140 -26.10 12.92 5.91
C GLN A 140 -26.54 13.74 7.12
#